data_AF-A0A954FQ99-F1
#
_entry.id   AF-A0A954FQ99-F1
#
_cell.length_a   1.000
_cell.length_b   1.000
_cell.length_c   1.000
_cell.angle_alpha   90.00
_cell.angle_beta   90.00
_cell.angle_gamma   90.00
#
_symmetry.space_group_name_H-M   'P 1'
#
loop_
_entity.id
_entity.type
_entity.pdbx_description
1 polymer ?
#
loop_
_entity_poly.entity_id
_entity_poly.type
_entity_poly.pdbx_seq_one_letter_code
_entity_poly.pdbx_strand_id
1 'polypeptide(L)'
;MPKKVPVIFLGLSVLCLLCSQLVWSETAAQEAPAVRTTAATATTVPGPTAPKGMAVPEYDAQGTLLRPVGFERWMVVGTSIGLSYSDGKANNPDDPGQFHNVYMQPEAFDHYVRTGEFPEQTIFVVTNNPSTSTKGKDSLNRHGFFAAPSTGLEVAVRDSKRFPDAWAYFMYHDKEQKPAGETPSPKNDATKLRAAEKAYPKAECYDCHAEHGAVDNVFTQFYSVLSHARAQHVAENPTGTR
;
A
#
# COMPACT_ATOMS: atom_id res chain seq x y z
N MET A 1 -32.99 43.46 -52.50
CA MET A 1 -34.32 44.05 -52.23
C MET A 1 -34.88 43.46 -50.95
N PRO A 2 -35.05 44.25 -49.89
CA PRO A 2 -35.76 43.90 -48.66
C PRO A 2 -37.21 44.45 -48.68
N LYS A 3 -38.13 43.86 -47.92
CA LYS A 3 -39.39 44.48 -47.46
C LYS A 3 -39.60 44.02 -46.00
N LYS A 4 -39.26 44.84 -45.00
CA LYS A 4 -40.04 45.91 -44.31
C LYS A 4 -41.19 45.32 -43.44
N VAL A 5 -41.12 45.26 -42.09
CA VAL A 5 -41.17 46.34 -41.03
C VAL A 5 -42.64 46.68 -40.68
N PRO A 6 -43.06 47.15 -39.47
CA PRO A 6 -42.68 46.96 -38.05
C PRO A 6 -43.93 46.96 -37.07
N VAL A 7 -43.74 47.38 -35.79
CA VAL A 7 -44.64 48.15 -34.85
C VAL A 7 -44.79 47.44 -33.48
N ILE A 8 -44.71 48.03 -32.27
CA ILE A 8 -44.12 49.25 -31.65
C ILE A 8 -44.53 49.20 -30.14
N PHE A 9 -43.59 49.58 -29.23
CA PHE A 9 -43.75 50.22 -27.90
C PHE A 9 -44.59 49.50 -26.78
N LEU A 10 -44.56 49.83 -25.47
CA LEU A 10 -44.13 50.96 -24.63
C LEU A 10 -44.14 50.52 -23.14
N GLY A 11 -43.36 51.17 -22.26
CA GLY A 11 -43.75 51.46 -20.86
C GLY A 11 -43.07 50.62 -19.75
N LEU A 12 -42.09 51.15 -19.02
CA LEU A 12 -42.20 51.84 -17.71
C LEU A 12 -42.76 50.97 -16.58
N SER A 13 -41.96 50.50 -15.62
CA SER A 13 -41.43 51.18 -14.41
C SER A 13 -42.40 51.23 -13.21
N VAL A 14 -41.84 50.94 -12.03
CA VAL A 14 -42.27 51.33 -10.66
C VAL A 14 -43.25 50.42 -9.90
N LEU A 15 -42.66 49.65 -8.96
CA LEU A 15 -42.90 49.63 -7.50
C LEU A 15 -44.36 49.62 -6.98
N CYS A 16 -44.76 48.56 -6.27
CA CYS A 16 -45.56 48.70 -5.03
C CYS A 16 -45.55 47.44 -4.16
N LEU A 17 -45.36 47.64 -2.86
CA LEU A 17 -45.47 46.68 -1.76
C LEU A 17 -46.89 46.08 -1.66
N LEU A 18 -47.01 44.83 -1.20
CA LEU A 18 -47.62 44.48 0.11
C LEU A 18 -47.81 42.96 0.27
N CYS A 19 -47.16 42.43 1.32
CA CYS A 19 -47.72 41.58 2.37
C CYS A 19 -48.77 40.52 2.00
N SER A 20 -48.40 39.24 2.13
CA SER A 20 -49.28 38.22 2.75
C SER A 20 -48.45 37.02 3.20
N GLN A 21 -48.79 36.55 4.38
CA GLN A 21 -47.98 35.68 5.22
C GLN A 21 -48.09 34.23 4.77
N LEU A 22 -46.98 33.49 4.78
CA LEU A 22 -47.04 32.04 4.94
C LEU A 22 -46.18 31.59 6.10
N VAL A 23 -46.84 30.73 6.86
CA VAL A 23 -46.55 30.25 8.20
C VAL A 23 -45.32 29.35 8.19
N TRP A 24 -44.42 29.59 9.13
CA TRP A 24 -43.28 28.75 9.44
C TRP A 24 -43.79 27.52 10.18
N SER A 25 -43.53 26.32 9.67
CA SER A 25 -43.65 25.10 10.46
C SER A 25 -42.26 24.72 10.95
N GLU A 26 -42.00 24.99 12.23
CA GLU A 26 -40.80 24.54 12.93
C GLU A 26 -40.78 23.02 12.97
N THR A 27 -39.87 22.42 12.19
CA THR A 27 -39.50 21.02 12.41
C THR A 27 -38.39 21.02 13.44
N ALA A 28 -38.72 20.66 14.69
CA ALA A 28 -37.74 20.48 15.75
C ALA A 28 -36.77 19.35 15.33
N ALA A 29 -35.53 19.72 15.01
CA ALA A 29 -34.44 18.78 14.85
C ALA A 29 -34.14 18.17 16.23
N GLN A 30 -34.37 16.87 16.36
CA GLN A 30 -34.06 16.13 17.57
C GLN A 30 -32.56 15.78 17.55
N GLU A 31 -31.76 16.47 18.37
CA GLU A 31 -30.34 16.18 18.54
C GLU A 31 -30.16 14.77 19.11
N ALA A 32 -29.37 13.95 18.41
CA ALA A 32 -28.95 12.64 18.89
C ALA A 32 -27.94 12.81 20.04
N PRO A 33 -27.97 11.94 21.07
CA PRO A 33 -27.08 12.06 22.22
C PRO A 33 -25.63 11.84 21.80
N ALA A 34 -24.74 12.74 22.23
CA ALA A 34 -23.31 12.64 22.02
C ALA A 34 -22.76 11.37 22.70
N VAL A 35 -22.34 10.40 21.89
CA VAL A 35 -21.57 9.23 22.35
C VAL A 35 -20.19 9.75 22.77
N ARG A 36 -19.96 9.82 24.09
CA ARG A 36 -18.63 10.06 24.65
C ARG A 36 -17.75 8.86 24.32
N THR A 37 -16.92 9.00 23.29
CA THR A 37 -15.86 8.05 22.99
C THR A 37 -14.77 8.24 24.04
N THR A 38 -14.73 7.37 25.04
CA THR A 38 -13.54 7.24 25.89
C THR A 38 -12.43 6.66 25.04
N ALA A 39 -11.36 7.42 24.78
CA ALA A 39 -10.17 6.92 24.13
C ALA A 39 -9.59 5.79 24.98
N ALA A 40 -9.77 4.55 24.55
CA ALA A 40 -9.05 3.43 25.12
C ALA A 40 -7.58 3.58 24.71
N THR A 41 -6.70 3.65 25.70
CA THR A 41 -5.26 3.62 25.48
C THR A 41 -4.92 2.26 24.85
N ALA A 42 -4.71 2.23 23.54
CA ALA A 42 -4.27 1.02 22.83
C ALA A 42 -2.93 0.59 23.42
N THR A 43 -2.94 -0.52 24.16
CA THR A 43 -1.71 -1.12 24.68
C THR A 43 -1.21 -2.03 23.58
N THR A 44 -0.14 -1.64 22.88
CA THR A 44 0.50 -2.48 21.86
C THR A 44 0.96 -3.77 22.52
N VAL A 45 0.37 -4.90 22.13
CA VAL A 45 0.83 -6.22 22.59
C VAL A 45 2.13 -6.53 21.84
N PRO A 46 3.27 -6.74 22.53
CA PRO A 46 4.52 -7.12 21.89
C PRO A 46 4.35 -8.44 21.14
N GLY A 47 4.87 -8.54 19.92
CA GLY A 47 4.83 -9.77 19.13
C GLY A 47 5.85 -10.82 19.57
N PRO A 48 5.88 -11.97 18.88
CA PRO A 48 6.87 -13.02 19.12
C PRO A 48 8.28 -12.50 18.97
N THR A 49 9.22 -12.95 19.80
CA THR A 49 10.61 -12.47 19.71
C THR A 49 11.29 -12.90 18.40
N ALA A 50 12.11 -12.00 17.84
CA ALA A 50 12.97 -12.26 16.69
C ALA A 50 13.80 -13.55 16.87
N PRO A 51 13.78 -14.50 15.92
CA PRO A 51 14.68 -15.64 15.90
C PRO A 51 16.16 -15.23 15.92
N LYS A 52 17.00 -16.08 16.53
CA LYS A 52 18.46 -15.87 16.58
C LYS A 52 19.05 -15.93 15.17
N GLY A 53 19.93 -14.98 14.84
CA GLY A 53 20.64 -14.94 13.56
C GLY A 53 19.85 -14.30 12.42
N MET A 54 18.58 -13.96 12.65
CA MET A 54 17.76 -13.23 11.69
C MET A 54 18.34 -11.84 11.45
N ALA A 55 18.39 -11.43 10.17
CA ALA A 55 18.73 -10.05 9.83
C ALA A 55 17.71 -9.08 10.45
N VAL A 56 18.18 -7.98 11.03
CA VAL A 56 17.36 -6.99 11.76
C VAL A 56 17.32 -5.66 11.01
N PRO A 57 16.25 -4.84 11.18
CA PRO A 57 16.19 -3.52 10.59
C PRO A 57 17.25 -2.61 11.23
N GLU A 58 18.01 -1.90 10.41
CA GLU A 58 19.05 -0.98 10.85
C GLU A 58 18.58 0.47 10.64
N TYR A 59 18.86 1.34 11.60
CA TYR A 59 18.44 2.74 11.56
C TYR A 59 19.64 3.66 11.78
N ASP A 60 19.62 4.83 11.13
CA ASP A 60 20.61 5.87 11.39
C ASP A 60 20.36 6.60 12.72
N ALA A 61 21.24 7.55 13.06
CA ALA A 61 21.13 8.34 14.28
C ALA A 61 19.89 9.25 14.33
N GLN A 62 19.28 9.55 13.17
CA GLN A 62 18.05 10.32 13.02
C GLN A 62 16.82 9.43 13.11
N GLY A 63 17.03 8.12 13.19
CA GLY A 63 16.02 7.10 13.27
C GLY A 63 15.35 6.75 11.95
N THR A 64 15.97 7.09 10.82
CA THR A 64 15.51 6.68 9.48
C THR A 64 16.03 5.28 9.16
N LEU A 65 15.23 4.46 8.46
CA LEU A 65 15.56 3.06 8.16
C LEU A 65 16.63 3.03 7.07
N LEU A 66 17.78 2.42 7.36
CA LEU A 66 18.78 2.11 6.36
C LEU A 66 18.22 1.08 5.38
N ARG A 67 18.41 1.32 4.08
CA ARG A 67 17.93 0.44 3.02
C ARG A 67 18.47 -0.98 3.26
N PRO A 68 17.59 -2.01 3.34
CA PRO A 68 18.04 -3.39 3.43
C PRO A 68 18.94 -3.74 2.23
N VAL A 69 20.06 -4.41 2.51
CA VAL A 69 21.01 -4.87 1.50
C VAL A 69 21.20 -6.38 1.61
N GLY A 70 21.43 -7.05 0.48
CA GLY A 70 21.61 -8.51 0.44
C GLY A 70 20.33 -9.32 0.66
N PHE A 71 19.16 -8.65 0.65
CA PHE A 71 17.85 -9.29 0.77
C PHE A 71 17.51 -10.19 -0.43
N GLU A 72 18.23 -10.07 -1.54
CA GLU A 72 18.09 -10.93 -2.71
C GLU A 72 18.45 -12.40 -2.42
N ARG A 73 19.11 -12.64 -1.28
CA ARG A 73 19.40 -13.98 -0.74
C ARG A 73 18.34 -14.49 0.23
N TRP A 74 17.31 -13.69 0.53
CA TRP A 74 16.22 -14.07 1.41
C TRP A 74 15.15 -14.86 0.65
N MET A 75 14.09 -15.28 1.35
CA MET A 75 13.03 -16.09 0.76
C MET A 75 12.10 -15.20 -0.07
N VAL A 76 11.95 -15.52 -1.36
CA VAL A 76 10.84 -14.96 -2.16
C VAL A 76 9.54 -15.60 -1.68
N VAL A 77 8.65 -14.80 -1.11
CA VAL A 77 7.37 -15.26 -0.53
C VAL A 77 6.18 -15.02 -1.44
N GLY A 78 6.31 -14.11 -2.39
CA GLY A 78 5.28 -13.79 -3.37
C GLY A 78 5.87 -13.10 -4.60
N THR A 79 5.26 -13.38 -5.75
CA THR A 79 5.56 -12.70 -7.01
C THR A 79 4.23 -12.34 -7.68
N SER A 80 4.12 -11.09 -8.12
CA SER A 80 2.94 -10.59 -8.83
C SER A 80 3.36 -9.74 -10.01
N ILE A 81 2.41 -9.45 -10.91
CA ILE A 81 2.63 -8.57 -12.06
C ILE A 81 1.38 -7.70 -12.25
N GLY A 82 1.58 -6.42 -12.51
CA GLY A 82 0.49 -5.51 -12.88
C GLY A 82 -0.48 -5.17 -11.76
N LEU A 83 -0.09 -5.37 -10.49
CA LEU A 83 -0.88 -4.88 -9.38
C LEU A 83 -0.94 -3.36 -9.45
N SER A 84 -2.16 -2.82 -9.55
CA SER A 84 -2.43 -1.38 -9.55
C SER A 84 -3.67 -1.11 -8.71
N TYR A 85 -3.63 -0.02 -7.97
CA TYR A 85 -4.74 0.48 -7.15
C TYR A 85 -5.53 1.59 -7.85
N SER A 86 -5.18 1.92 -9.11
CA SER A 86 -5.92 2.91 -9.91
C SER A 86 -7.13 2.27 -10.60
N ASP A 87 -8.25 2.98 -10.68
CA ASP A 87 -9.45 2.58 -11.46
C ASP A 87 -9.22 2.56 -13.00
N GLY A 88 -8.01 2.89 -13.46
CA GLY A 88 -7.62 2.85 -14.87
C GLY A 88 -7.55 1.41 -15.43
N LYS A 89 -7.60 1.27 -16.76
CA LYS A 89 -7.56 -0.05 -17.41
C LYS A 89 -6.25 -0.78 -17.08
N ALA A 90 -6.33 -1.75 -16.17
CA ALA A 90 -5.21 -2.57 -15.69
C ALA A 90 -4.63 -3.56 -16.72
N ASN A 91 -5.18 -3.61 -17.94
CA ASN A 91 -4.94 -4.72 -18.86
C ASN A 91 -4.48 -4.23 -20.24
N ASN A 92 -3.22 -3.80 -20.33
CA ASN A 92 -2.55 -3.72 -21.63
C ASN A 92 -1.86 -5.08 -21.89
N PRO A 93 -2.31 -5.89 -22.87
CA PRO A 93 -1.70 -7.18 -23.16
C PRO A 93 -0.25 -7.08 -23.68
N ASP A 94 0.17 -5.89 -24.13
CA ASP A 94 1.55 -5.61 -24.55
C ASP A 94 2.39 -4.91 -23.46
N ASP A 95 1.79 -4.57 -22.32
CA ASP A 95 2.46 -3.99 -21.16
C ASP A 95 1.72 -4.41 -19.86
N PRO A 96 2.11 -5.55 -19.26
CA PRO A 96 1.47 -6.04 -18.04
C PRO A 96 1.89 -5.24 -16.80
N GLY A 97 2.62 -4.13 -16.94
CA GLY A 97 3.09 -3.31 -15.83
C GLY A 97 4.36 -3.85 -15.17
N GLN A 98 4.49 -3.62 -13.87
CA GLN A 98 5.66 -4.02 -13.09
C GLN A 98 5.48 -5.40 -12.47
N PHE A 99 6.57 -6.18 -12.44
CA PHE A 99 6.70 -7.31 -11.55
C PHE A 99 7.02 -6.81 -10.14
N HIS A 100 6.37 -7.40 -9.13
CA HIS A 100 6.74 -7.24 -7.73
C HIS A 100 7.20 -8.59 -7.18
N ASN A 101 8.44 -8.66 -6.72
CA ASN A 101 8.94 -9.80 -5.95
C ASN A 101 9.05 -9.40 -4.49
N VAL A 102 8.46 -10.19 -3.60
CA VAL A 102 8.42 -9.93 -2.16
C VAL A 102 9.38 -10.89 -1.47
N TYR A 103 10.33 -10.35 -0.73
CA TYR A 103 11.37 -11.07 -0.01
C TYR A 103 11.14 -10.94 1.51
N MET A 104 11.44 -12.01 2.25
CA MET A 104 11.29 -12.09 3.71
C MET A 104 12.47 -12.88 4.29
N GLN A 105 12.99 -12.49 5.46
CA GLN A 105 14.10 -13.21 6.09
C GLN A 105 13.79 -14.71 6.25
N PRO A 106 14.73 -15.63 5.97
CA PRO A 106 14.51 -17.07 6.10
C PRO A 106 14.03 -17.50 7.49
N GLU A 107 14.58 -16.92 8.55
CA GLU A 107 14.20 -17.27 9.91
C GLU A 107 12.79 -16.78 10.27
N ALA A 108 12.39 -15.62 9.74
CA ALA A 108 11.04 -15.09 9.89
C ALA A 108 10.03 -15.95 9.11
N PHE A 109 10.40 -16.38 7.89
CA PHE A 109 9.63 -17.33 7.09
C PHE A 109 9.37 -18.62 7.87
N ASP A 110 10.43 -19.24 8.40
CA ASP A 110 10.34 -20.47 9.18
C ASP A 110 9.50 -20.30 10.45
N HIS A 111 9.63 -19.14 11.12
CA HIS A 111 8.79 -18.81 12.27
C HIS A 111 7.31 -18.74 11.87
N TYR A 112 6.97 -17.97 10.84
CA TYR A 112 5.61 -17.83 10.35
C TYR A 112 5.01 -19.15 9.90
N VAL A 113 5.77 -19.99 9.19
CA VAL A 113 5.31 -21.31 8.74
C VAL A 113 4.94 -22.19 9.94
N ARG A 114 5.67 -22.11 11.05
CA ARG A 114 5.34 -22.87 12.26
C ARG A 114 4.17 -22.28 13.04
N THR A 115 4.21 -20.98 13.31
CA THR A 115 3.31 -20.35 14.31
C THR A 115 2.12 -19.65 13.66
N GLY A 116 2.31 -19.11 12.46
CA GLY A 116 1.36 -18.22 11.80
C GLY A 116 1.48 -16.76 12.16
N GLU A 117 2.50 -16.41 12.93
CA GLU A 117 2.74 -15.05 13.39
C GLU A 117 4.05 -14.53 12.81
N PHE A 118 4.11 -13.23 12.54
CA PHE A 118 5.36 -12.59 12.17
C PHE A 118 6.11 -12.20 13.44
N PRO A 119 7.37 -12.66 13.64
CA PRO A 119 8.13 -12.23 14.80
C PRO A 119 8.48 -10.73 14.70
N GLU A 120 8.80 -10.12 15.84
CA GLU A 120 9.46 -8.81 15.90
C GLU A 120 10.66 -8.78 14.95
N GLN A 121 10.89 -7.61 14.36
CA GLN A 121 11.93 -7.35 13.37
C GLN A 121 11.75 -8.07 12.02
N THR A 122 10.56 -8.61 11.73
CA THR A 122 10.22 -9.09 10.38
C THR A 122 10.33 -7.94 9.37
N ILE A 123 10.97 -8.21 8.24
CA ILE A 123 11.15 -7.28 7.12
C ILE A 123 10.58 -7.94 5.87
N PHE A 124 9.68 -7.23 5.19
CA PHE A 124 9.33 -7.52 3.81
C PHE A 124 10.02 -6.50 2.91
N VAL A 125 10.70 -6.97 1.87
CA VAL A 125 11.24 -6.12 0.80
C VAL A 125 10.51 -6.44 -0.49
N VAL A 126 9.93 -5.44 -1.13
CA VAL A 126 9.30 -5.56 -2.45
C VAL A 126 10.19 -4.88 -3.47
N THR A 127 10.60 -5.62 -4.51
CA THR A 127 11.30 -5.03 -5.65
C THR A 127 10.30 -4.61 -6.71
N ASN A 128 10.40 -3.38 -7.19
CA ASN A 128 9.61 -2.87 -8.31
C ASN A 128 10.38 -3.06 -9.61
N ASN A 129 9.95 -3.98 -10.48
CA ASN A 129 10.70 -4.36 -11.68
C ASN A 129 9.85 -4.12 -12.94
N PRO A 130 10.25 -3.22 -13.85
CA PRO A 130 9.57 -3.06 -15.12
C PRO A 130 9.51 -4.39 -15.89
N SER A 131 8.38 -4.67 -16.54
CA SER A 131 8.30 -5.81 -17.45
C SER A 131 9.04 -5.52 -18.76
N THR A 132 9.73 -6.52 -19.28
CA THR A 132 10.37 -6.51 -20.59
C THR A 132 9.76 -7.59 -21.45
N SER A 133 9.32 -7.24 -22.66
CA SER A 133 8.73 -8.21 -23.58
C SER A 133 9.80 -9.14 -24.15
N THR A 134 9.43 -10.42 -24.30
CA THR A 134 10.19 -11.40 -25.08
C THR A 134 10.12 -11.17 -26.59
N LYS A 135 9.27 -10.26 -27.07
CA LYS A 135 9.20 -9.82 -28.48
C LYS A 135 10.42 -8.95 -28.82
N GLY A 136 11.61 -9.54 -28.84
CA GLY A 136 12.90 -8.89 -29.12
C GLY A 136 13.83 -9.81 -29.91
N LYS A 137 14.87 -9.26 -30.53
CA LYS A 137 15.73 -9.97 -31.49
C LYS A 137 16.56 -11.11 -30.87
N ASP A 138 16.70 -11.10 -29.54
CA ASP A 138 17.61 -11.99 -28.80
C ASP A 138 16.89 -12.97 -27.85
N SER A 139 15.55 -13.04 -27.91
CA SER A 139 14.77 -13.97 -27.08
C SER A 139 14.46 -15.26 -27.85
N LEU A 140 14.83 -16.41 -27.27
CA LEU A 140 14.35 -17.72 -27.75
C LEU A 140 12.84 -17.92 -27.50
N ASN A 141 12.29 -17.21 -26.51
CA ASN A 141 10.88 -17.29 -26.15
C ASN A 141 10.04 -16.51 -27.17
N ARG A 142 8.93 -17.12 -27.59
CA ARG A 142 8.01 -16.57 -28.60
C ARG A 142 7.02 -15.55 -28.02
N HIS A 143 6.70 -15.68 -26.73
CA HIS A 143 5.72 -14.86 -26.02
C HIS A 143 6.08 -14.75 -24.53
N GLY A 144 5.52 -13.73 -23.86
CA GLY A 144 5.67 -13.49 -22.43
C GLY A 144 6.54 -12.28 -22.09
N PHE A 145 6.73 -12.07 -20.80
CA PHE A 145 7.49 -10.95 -20.22
C PHE A 145 8.44 -11.46 -19.15
N PHE A 146 9.54 -10.76 -18.94
CA PHE A 146 10.48 -11.01 -17.85
C PHE A 146 10.76 -9.70 -17.10
N ALA A 147 11.15 -9.84 -15.83
CA ALA A 147 11.48 -8.69 -14.99
C ALA A 147 12.82 -8.07 -15.41
N ALA A 148 12.82 -6.75 -15.65
CA ALA A 148 14.04 -5.95 -15.72
C ALA A 148 14.64 -5.73 -14.32
N PRO A 149 15.87 -5.18 -14.19
CA PRO A 149 16.38 -4.74 -12.88
C PRO A 149 15.41 -3.80 -12.17
N SER A 150 15.40 -3.86 -10.84
CA SER A 150 14.43 -3.12 -10.03
C SER A 150 14.69 -1.61 -10.09
N THR A 151 13.63 -0.81 -10.16
CA THR A 151 13.66 0.67 -10.16
C THR A 151 13.36 1.28 -8.79
N GLY A 152 13.07 0.46 -7.78
CA GLY A 152 12.83 0.93 -6.42
C GLY A 152 12.41 -0.17 -5.48
N LEU A 153 12.54 0.09 -4.18
CA LEU A 153 12.18 -0.87 -3.13
C LEU A 153 11.06 -0.30 -2.27
N GLU A 154 10.14 -1.17 -1.88
CA GLU A 154 9.22 -0.89 -0.78
C GLU A 154 9.56 -1.83 0.37
N VAL A 155 9.53 -1.32 1.59
CA VAL A 155 9.93 -2.09 2.77
C VAL A 155 8.89 -1.92 3.85
N ALA A 156 8.40 -3.05 4.37
CA ALA A 156 7.56 -3.09 5.56
C ALA A 156 8.36 -3.72 6.70
N VAL A 157 8.37 -3.08 7.86
CA VAL A 157 9.07 -3.56 9.05
C VAL A 157 8.10 -3.69 10.20
N ARG A 158 8.12 -4.85 10.85
CA ARG A 158 7.45 -5.08 12.13
C ARG A 158 8.43 -4.81 13.28
N ASP A 159 8.23 -3.75 14.05
CA ASP A 159 9.01 -3.42 15.24
C ASP A 159 8.13 -2.68 16.25
N SER A 160 7.48 -3.41 17.14
CA SER A 160 6.55 -2.85 18.13
C SER A 160 7.23 -2.00 19.20
N LYS A 161 8.55 -2.13 19.37
CA LYS A 161 9.31 -1.27 20.28
C LYS A 161 9.48 0.13 19.70
N ARG A 162 9.50 0.24 18.37
CA ARG A 162 9.81 1.47 17.65
C ARG A 162 8.58 2.14 17.07
N PHE A 163 7.59 1.36 16.67
CA PHE A 163 6.34 1.83 16.07
C PHE A 163 5.15 1.39 16.93
N PRO A 164 4.32 2.32 17.43
CA PRO A 164 3.18 2.00 18.28
C PRO A 164 2.21 1.01 17.64
N ASP A 165 2.06 1.07 16.32
CA ASP A 165 1.19 0.18 15.56
C ASP A 165 1.91 -1.09 15.05
N ALA A 166 3.09 -1.39 15.59
CA ALA A 166 4.01 -2.47 15.20
C ALA A 166 4.58 -2.38 13.77
N TRP A 167 3.83 -1.90 12.78
CA TRP A 167 4.26 -1.85 11.39
C TRP A 167 4.62 -0.43 10.92
N ALA A 168 5.72 -0.34 10.17
CA ALA A 168 6.12 0.87 9.45
C ALA A 168 6.51 0.54 8.00
N TYR A 169 6.27 1.51 7.11
CA TYR A 169 6.43 1.36 5.67
C TYR A 169 7.40 2.41 5.13
N PHE A 170 8.26 2.01 4.21
CA PHE A 170 9.35 2.80 3.66
C PHE A 170 9.43 2.57 2.16
N MET A 171 9.75 3.60 1.39
CA MET A 171 9.95 3.48 -0.05
C MET A 171 11.28 4.11 -0.43
N TYR A 172 12.09 3.39 -1.19
CA TYR A 172 13.38 3.81 -1.67
C TYR A 172 13.32 4.07 -3.18
N HIS A 173 13.51 5.33 -3.56
CA HIS A 173 13.55 5.84 -4.93
C HIS A 173 14.83 6.68 -5.15
N ASP A 174 15.05 7.14 -6.38
CA ASP A 174 16.28 7.84 -6.80
C ASP A 174 16.27 9.36 -6.54
N LYS A 175 15.12 9.90 -6.10
CA LYS A 175 14.89 11.33 -5.82
C LYS A 175 14.28 11.50 -4.43
N GLU A 176 14.00 12.74 -4.03
CA GLU A 176 13.32 12.99 -2.76
C GLU A 176 11.82 12.62 -2.85
N GLN A 177 11.24 12.25 -1.69
CA GLN A 177 9.88 11.73 -1.50
C GLN A 177 8.83 12.56 -2.28
N LYS A 178 8.16 11.94 -3.25
CA LYS A 178 6.92 12.50 -3.81
C LYS A 178 5.76 12.22 -2.84
N PRO A 179 4.69 13.05 -2.84
CA PRO A 179 3.48 12.73 -2.09
C PRO A 179 2.98 11.34 -2.50
N ALA A 180 2.43 10.65 -1.52
CA ALA A 180 2.32 9.20 -1.48
C ALA A 180 1.24 8.59 -2.39
N GLY A 181 1.33 7.27 -2.57
CA GLY A 181 0.38 6.44 -3.33
C GLY A 181 0.87 5.96 -4.70
N GLU A 182 2.05 6.38 -5.16
CA GLU A 182 2.63 5.91 -6.43
C GLU A 182 3.75 4.89 -6.17
N THR A 183 3.69 3.74 -6.85
CA THR A 183 4.82 2.79 -6.91
C THR A 183 6.06 3.48 -7.49
N PRO A 184 7.28 3.05 -7.13
CA PRO A 184 8.51 3.59 -7.70
C PRO A 184 8.43 3.69 -9.23
N SER A 185 8.69 4.89 -9.75
CA SER A 185 8.57 5.16 -11.18
C SER A 185 9.47 4.22 -11.98
N PRO A 186 9.01 3.68 -13.13
CA PRO A 186 9.86 2.94 -14.05
C PRO A 186 11.07 3.73 -14.58
N LYS A 187 11.10 5.05 -14.36
CA LYS A 187 12.18 5.96 -14.76
C LYS A 187 13.22 6.20 -13.67
N ASN A 188 13.05 5.63 -12.48
CA ASN A 188 14.02 5.78 -11.40
C ASN A 188 15.37 5.16 -11.78
N ASP A 189 16.45 5.83 -11.40
CA ASP A 189 17.80 5.27 -11.45
C ASP A 189 18.05 4.34 -10.24
N ALA A 190 17.92 3.04 -10.48
CA ALA A 190 18.16 1.97 -9.49
C ALA A 190 19.53 2.05 -8.80
N THR A 191 20.53 2.64 -9.46
CA THR A 191 21.88 2.78 -8.89
C THR A 191 21.97 3.93 -7.87
N LYS A 192 20.95 4.78 -7.82
CA LYS A 192 20.87 5.98 -6.97
C LYS A 192 19.77 5.91 -5.92
N LEU A 193 19.21 4.72 -5.66
CA LEU A 193 18.25 4.55 -4.57
C LEU A 193 18.85 5.04 -3.26
N ARG A 194 18.06 5.81 -2.51
CA ARG A 194 18.49 6.42 -1.25
C ARG A 194 19.00 5.36 -0.26
N ALA A 195 19.99 5.75 0.54
CA ALA A 195 20.60 4.85 1.52
C ALA A 195 19.74 4.68 2.78
N ALA A 196 18.88 5.66 3.10
CA ALA A 196 18.01 5.62 4.27
C ALA A 196 16.73 6.43 4.03
N GLU A 197 15.62 6.02 4.66
CA GLU A 197 14.31 6.64 4.48
C GLU A 197 13.48 6.72 5.77
N LYS A 198 12.61 7.73 5.82
CA LYS A 198 11.65 7.89 6.92
C LYS A 198 10.43 7.01 6.67
N ALA A 199 9.81 6.56 7.76
CA ALA A 199 8.53 5.87 7.69
C ALA A 199 7.47 6.80 7.08
N TYR A 200 6.65 6.27 6.19
CA TYR A 200 5.51 6.98 5.64
C TYR A 200 4.45 7.23 6.73
N PRO A 201 3.67 8.32 6.65
CA PRO A 201 2.51 8.53 7.51
C PRO A 201 1.51 7.37 7.39
N LYS A 202 0.78 7.09 8.47
CA LYS A 202 -0.15 5.94 8.52
C LYS A 202 -1.18 5.91 7.39
N ALA A 203 -1.76 7.07 7.09
CA ALA A 203 -2.79 7.23 6.06
C ALA A 203 -2.32 6.78 4.66
N GLU A 204 -1.02 6.72 4.42
CA GLU A 204 -0.46 6.43 3.10
C GLU A 204 -0.23 4.94 2.84
N CYS A 205 0.00 4.16 3.89
CA CYS A 205 0.34 2.74 3.75
C CYS A 205 -0.32 1.89 4.83
N TYR A 206 -0.14 2.28 6.09
CA TYR A 206 -0.59 1.49 7.23
C TYR A 206 -2.10 1.24 7.20
N ASP A 207 -2.91 2.28 6.98
CA ASP A 207 -4.36 2.17 7.12
C ASP A 207 -4.94 1.17 6.09
N CYS A 208 -4.50 1.24 4.84
CA CYS A 208 -4.87 0.29 3.78
C CYS A 208 -4.40 -1.15 4.10
N HIS A 209 -3.18 -1.30 4.58
CA HIS A 209 -2.63 -2.61 4.97
C HIS A 209 -3.38 -3.22 6.17
N ALA A 210 -3.75 -2.40 7.15
CA ALA A 210 -4.52 -2.84 8.31
C ALA A 210 -5.95 -3.24 7.92
N GLU A 211 -6.56 -2.56 6.94
CA GLU A 211 -7.91 -2.85 6.47
C GLU A 211 -7.98 -4.09 5.56
N HIS A 212 -6.95 -4.34 4.74
CA HIS A 212 -7.02 -5.34 3.65
C HIS A 212 -5.97 -6.46 3.71
N GLY A 213 -4.97 -6.35 4.59
CA GLY A 213 -4.00 -7.42 4.82
C GLY A 213 -4.67 -8.64 5.46
N ALA A 214 -4.48 -9.83 4.89
CA ALA A 214 -5.13 -11.03 5.41
C ALA A 214 -4.60 -11.48 6.77
N VAL A 215 -3.33 -11.21 7.10
CA VAL A 215 -2.71 -11.59 8.38
C VAL A 215 -1.78 -10.48 8.85
N ASP A 216 -2.03 -9.90 10.03
CA ASP A 216 -1.15 -8.93 10.71
C ASP A 216 -0.62 -7.84 9.75
N ASN A 217 -1.52 -7.12 9.07
CA ASN A 217 -1.21 -6.05 8.11
C ASN A 217 -0.43 -6.49 6.85
N VAL A 218 -0.30 -7.80 6.62
CA VAL A 218 0.41 -8.38 5.48
C VAL A 218 -0.58 -9.01 4.50
N PHE A 219 -0.38 -8.74 3.21
CA PHE A 219 -1.20 -9.29 2.12
C PHE A 219 -0.86 -10.76 1.79
N THR A 220 -0.89 -11.64 2.78
CA THR A 220 -0.53 -13.06 2.63
C THR A 220 -1.39 -13.81 1.61
N GLN A 221 -2.58 -13.30 1.25
CA GLN A 221 -3.41 -13.80 0.16
C GLN A 221 -2.72 -13.72 -1.22
N PHE A 222 -1.70 -12.88 -1.39
CA PHE A 222 -0.90 -12.78 -2.61
C PHE A 222 0.48 -13.46 -2.49
N TYR A 223 0.82 -14.00 -1.32
CA TYR A 223 2.11 -14.62 -1.04
C TYR A 223 1.97 -16.14 -1.06
N SER A 224 1.82 -16.68 -2.27
CA SER A 224 1.52 -18.10 -2.50
C SER A 224 2.57 -19.04 -1.92
N VAL A 225 3.87 -18.67 -1.96
CA VAL A 225 4.94 -19.50 -1.38
C VAL A 225 4.78 -19.60 0.13
N LEU A 226 4.52 -18.47 0.80
CA LEU A 226 4.36 -18.41 2.25
C LEU A 226 3.08 -19.12 2.73
N SER A 227 1.95 -18.83 2.08
CA SER A 227 0.66 -19.44 2.42
C SER A 227 0.64 -20.95 2.15
N HIS A 228 1.27 -21.41 1.06
CA HIS A 228 1.41 -22.83 0.76
C HIS A 228 2.27 -23.57 1.79
N ALA A 229 3.44 -23.04 2.13
CA ALA A 229 4.34 -23.64 3.12
C ALA A 229 3.66 -23.76 4.49
N ARG A 230 2.90 -22.74 4.92
CA ARG A 230 2.11 -22.80 6.15
C ARG A 230 1.04 -23.89 6.11
N ALA A 231 0.29 -23.97 5.01
CA ALA A 231 -0.76 -24.97 4.86
C ALA A 231 -0.20 -26.40 4.93
N GLN A 232 0.96 -26.65 4.32
CA GLN A 232 1.68 -27.92 4.42
C GLN A 232 2.09 -28.22 5.86
N HIS A 233 2.71 -27.26 6.55
CA HIS A 233 3.11 -27.44 7.95
C HIS A 233 1.94 -27.81 8.85
N VAL A 234 0.79 -27.16 8.71
CA VAL A 234 -0.42 -27.45 9.48
C VAL A 234 -0.97 -28.84 9.15
N ALA A 235 -0.98 -29.24 7.88
CA ALA A 235 -1.43 -30.56 7.46
C ALA A 235 -0.54 -31.69 8.01
N GLU A 236 0.76 -31.45 8.11
CA GLU A 236 1.74 -32.40 8.66
C GLU A 236 1.73 -32.44 10.20
N ASN A 237 1.23 -31.39 10.87
CA ASN A 237 1.23 -31.25 12.33
C ASN A 237 -0.18 -30.97 12.89
N PRO A 238 -1.18 -31.86 12.66
CA PRO A 238 -2.59 -31.59 12.95
C PRO A 238 -2.92 -31.43 14.44
N THR A 239 -2.03 -31.84 15.36
CA THR A 239 -2.20 -31.72 16.81
C THR A 239 -1.45 -30.54 17.43
N GLY A 240 -0.82 -29.67 16.62
CA GLY A 240 0.02 -28.55 17.05
C GLY A 240 -0.71 -27.28 17.50
N THR A 241 -1.92 -27.39 18.06
CA THR A 241 -2.66 -26.26 18.64
C THR A 241 -2.55 -26.28 20.17
N ARG A 242 -1.58 -25.53 20.69
CA ARG A 242 -1.75 -24.80 21.95
C ARG A 242 -0.86 -23.57 22.00
#